data_AF-A0A3M1TF99-F1
#
_entry.id   AF-A0A3M1TF99-F1
#
_cell.length_a   1.000
_cell.length_b   1.000
_cell.length_c   1.000
_cell.angle_alpha   90.00
_cell.angle_beta   90.00
_cell.angle_gamma   90.00
#
_symmetry.space_group_name_H-M   'P 1'
#
loop_
_entity.id
_entity.type
_entity.pdbx_description
1 polymer ?
#
loop_
_entity_poly.entity_id
_entity_poly.type
_entity_poly.pdbx_seq_one_letter_code
_entity_poly.pdbx_strand_id
1 'polypeptide(L)'
;MTRPKRLHRRIPVHQRCWCESGSITIYAQLANLSEGGLFVKTFAPLAEGARARVRWALGEEELEAEAVVVWRRDGQAATGGPPGMGLKFEALDPAAQACIRSFVDRILAEPSEG
;
A
#
# COMPACT_ATOMS: atom_id res chain seq x y z
N MET A 1 8.81 21.37 -5.81
CA MET A 1 8.71 20.45 -4.66
C MET A 1 9.33 19.12 -5.05
N THR A 2 10.49 18.79 -4.49
CA THR A 2 11.22 17.55 -4.78
C THR A 2 10.48 16.39 -4.12
N ARG A 3 10.02 15.39 -4.89
CA ARG A 3 9.47 14.16 -4.31
C ARG A 3 10.52 13.54 -3.38
N PRO A 4 10.20 13.22 -2.11
CA PRO A 4 11.17 12.61 -1.21
C PRO A 4 11.75 11.34 -1.83
N LYS A 5 13.08 11.18 -1.68
CA LYS A 5 13.81 10.00 -2.17
C LYS A 5 13.23 8.77 -1.48
N ARG A 6 12.86 7.75 -2.28
CA ARG A 6 12.20 6.54 -1.77
C ARG A 6 13.16 5.78 -0.86
N LEU A 7 12.74 5.54 0.40
CA LEU A 7 13.56 4.88 1.41
C LEU A 7 13.51 3.34 1.31
N HIS A 8 12.38 2.77 0.91
CA HIS A 8 12.16 1.32 0.85
C HIS A 8 11.91 0.83 -0.58
N ARG A 9 12.43 -0.37 -0.91
CA ARG A 9 12.10 -1.07 -2.16
C ARG A 9 10.64 -1.52 -2.12
N ARG A 10 9.97 -1.43 -3.27
CA ARG A 10 8.57 -1.82 -3.46
C ARG A 10 8.51 -3.06 -4.33
N ILE A 11 7.73 -4.04 -3.92
CA ILE A 11 7.44 -5.22 -4.73
C ILE A 11 6.02 -5.12 -5.29
N PRO A 12 5.78 -5.62 -6.52
CA PRO A 12 4.43 -5.76 -7.03
C PRO A 12 3.66 -6.78 -6.19
N VAL A 13 2.39 -6.48 -5.90
CA VAL A 13 1.48 -7.38 -5.19
C VAL A 13 0.08 -7.29 -5.77
N HIS A 14 -0.72 -8.34 -5.58
CA HIS A 14 -2.10 -8.43 -6.08
C HIS A 14 -3.10 -8.77 -4.97
N GLN A 15 -2.66 -8.78 -3.71
CA GLN A 15 -3.54 -8.99 -2.57
C GLN A 15 -4.63 -7.92 -2.51
N ARG A 16 -5.78 -8.29 -1.95
CA ARG A 16 -6.87 -7.34 -1.67
C ARG A 16 -6.74 -6.80 -0.26
N CYS A 17 -7.27 -5.61 -0.05
CA CYS A 17 -7.31 -4.95 1.24
C CYS A 17 -8.67 -4.31 1.51
N TRP A 18 -9.00 -4.19 2.79
CA TRP A 18 -9.96 -3.23 3.30
C TRP A 18 -9.22 -1.95 3.67
N CYS A 19 -9.70 -0.80 3.21
CA CYS A 19 -9.18 0.51 3.57
C CYS A 19 -10.33 1.37 4.10
N GLU A 20 -10.26 1.75 5.38
CA GLU A 20 -11.35 2.35 6.13
C GLU A 20 -10.94 3.73 6.66
N SER A 21 -11.76 4.75 6.41
CA SER A 21 -11.54 6.13 6.86
C SER A 21 -12.88 6.78 7.21
N GLY A 22 -13.16 6.94 8.50
CA GLY A 22 -14.46 7.45 8.96
C GLY A 22 -15.61 6.54 8.52
N SER A 23 -16.55 7.06 7.74
CA SER A 23 -17.67 6.30 7.17
C SER A 23 -17.38 5.68 5.80
N ILE A 24 -16.15 5.81 5.28
CA ILE A 24 -15.76 5.29 3.97
C ILE A 24 -15.04 3.96 4.17
N THR A 25 -15.51 2.94 3.45
CA THR A 25 -14.83 1.63 3.34
C THR A 25 -14.58 1.32 1.87
N ILE A 26 -13.32 1.06 1.54
CA ILE A 26 -12.87 0.69 0.20
C ILE A 26 -12.35 -0.74 0.25
N TYR A 27 -12.97 -1.64 -0.50
CA TYR A 27 -12.42 -2.97 -0.77
C TYR A 27 -11.76 -2.98 -2.15
N ALA A 28 -10.45 -3.17 -2.19
CA ALA A 28 -9.65 -2.91 -3.38
C ALA A 28 -8.43 -3.81 -3.47
N GLN A 29 -7.79 -3.82 -4.65
CA GLN A 29 -6.54 -4.54 -4.86
C GLN A 29 -5.34 -3.62 -4.60
N LEU A 30 -4.28 -4.16 -4.00
CA LEU A 30 -2.98 -3.51 -3.94
C LEU A 30 -2.28 -3.54 -5.31
N ALA A 31 -1.42 -2.54 -5.57
CA ALA A 31 -0.50 -2.56 -6.71
C ALA A 31 0.94 -2.84 -6.32
N ASN A 32 1.36 -2.34 -5.16
CA ASN A 32 2.68 -2.58 -4.61
C ASN A 32 2.65 -2.46 -3.09
N LEU A 33 3.61 -3.14 -2.46
CA LEU A 33 3.86 -3.15 -1.03
C LEU A 33 5.35 -2.86 -0.78
N SER A 34 5.62 -2.17 0.31
CA SER A 34 6.96 -1.98 0.88
C SER A 34 6.84 -1.94 2.40
N GLU A 35 7.96 -2.01 3.10
CA GLU A 35 8.02 -1.81 4.55
C GLU A 35 7.43 -0.48 5.04
N GLY A 36 7.40 0.56 4.18
CA GLY A 36 6.92 1.89 4.57
C GLY A 36 5.49 2.21 4.13
N GLY A 37 4.83 1.32 3.41
CA GLY A 37 3.48 1.58 2.90
C GLY A 37 3.10 0.77 1.66
N LEU A 38 1.90 1.05 1.17
CA LEU A 38 1.25 0.33 0.08
C LEU A 38 0.57 1.28 -0.91
N PHE A 39 0.22 0.75 -2.08
CA PHE A 39 -0.61 1.45 -3.06
C PHE A 39 -1.92 0.71 -3.27
N VAL A 40 -3.04 1.37 -2.99
CA VAL A 40 -4.39 0.84 -3.19
C VAL A 40 -4.91 1.32 -4.54
N LYS A 41 -5.31 0.38 -5.42
CA LYS A 41 -5.96 0.70 -6.70
C LYS A 41 -7.44 1.01 -6.46
N THR A 42 -7.86 2.23 -6.79
CA THR A 42 -9.25 2.65 -6.65
C THR A 42 -9.54 3.82 -7.59
N PHE A 43 -10.75 3.89 -8.13
CA PHE A 43 -11.22 5.03 -8.93
C PHE A 43 -11.66 6.22 -8.05
N ALA A 44 -11.89 5.98 -6.75
CA ALA A 44 -12.28 6.99 -5.79
C ALA A 44 -11.25 7.02 -4.63
N PRO A 45 -10.03 7.55 -4.87
CA PRO A 45 -9.04 7.66 -3.81
C PRO A 45 -9.50 8.66 -2.75
N LEU A 46 -9.09 8.40 -1.50
CA LEU A 46 -9.24 9.35 -0.39
C LEU A 46 -8.40 10.62 -0.64
N ALA A 47 -8.69 11.69 0.09
CA ALA A 47 -7.92 12.93 0.00
C ALA A 47 -6.47 12.73 0.51
N GLU A 48 -5.51 13.49 -0.02
CA GLU A 48 -4.16 13.52 0.56
C GLU A 48 -4.22 14.02 2.01
N GLY A 49 -3.46 13.40 2.90
CA GLY A 49 -3.51 13.64 4.35
C GLY A 49 -4.62 12.88 5.08
N ALA A 50 -5.55 12.22 4.37
CA ALA A 50 -6.55 11.38 5.03
C ALA A 50 -5.88 10.20 5.75
N ARG A 51 -6.31 9.94 6.99
CA ARG A 51 -5.91 8.75 7.75
C ARG A 51 -6.86 7.60 7.45
N ALA A 52 -6.29 6.42 7.31
CA ALA A 52 -7.05 5.21 7.06
C ALA A 52 -6.42 4.02 7.78
N ARG A 53 -7.29 3.14 8.27
CA ARG A 53 -6.91 1.80 8.69
C ARG A 53 -6.93 0.88 7.50
N VAL A 54 -5.84 0.16 7.25
CA VAL A 54 -5.72 -0.78 6.12
C VAL A 54 -5.50 -2.18 6.65
N ARG A 55 -6.33 -3.12 6.20
CA ARG A 55 -6.23 -4.54 6.52
C ARG A 55 -6.04 -5.38 5.27
N TRP A 56 -5.10 -6.31 5.28
CA TRP A 56 -4.84 -7.20 4.16
C TRP A 56 -4.19 -8.50 4.63
N ALA A 57 -4.41 -9.57 3.87
CA ALA A 57 -3.74 -10.85 4.11
C ALA A 57 -2.37 -10.90 3.40
N LEU A 58 -1.39 -11.51 4.06
CA LEU A 58 -0.07 -11.81 3.52
C LEU A 58 0.29 -13.28 3.83
N GLY A 59 -0.03 -14.18 2.89
CA GLY A 59 -0.01 -15.61 3.18
C GLY A 59 -1.18 -15.98 4.07
N GLU A 60 -0.91 -16.60 5.22
CA GLU A 60 -1.92 -16.96 6.23
C GLU A 60 -2.13 -15.86 7.29
N GLU A 61 -1.27 -14.84 7.31
CA GLU A 61 -1.30 -13.75 8.28
C GLU A 61 -2.24 -12.62 7.81
N GLU A 62 -3.15 -12.17 8.67
CA GLU A 62 -3.91 -10.94 8.47
C GLU A 62 -3.17 -9.77 9.12
N LEU A 63 -2.83 -8.76 8.34
CA LEU A 63 -2.08 -7.59 8.79
C LEU A 63 -3.00 -6.36 8.86
N GLU A 64 -2.74 -5.48 9.83
CA GLU A 64 -3.44 -4.21 10.00
C GLU A 64 -2.44 -3.07 10.22
N ALA A 65 -2.65 -1.93 9.57
CA ALA A 65 -1.85 -0.72 9.75
C ALA A 65 -2.72 0.54 9.80
N GLU A 66 -2.36 1.48 10.67
CA GLU A 66 -2.77 2.88 10.55
C GLU A 66 -1.88 3.57 9.54
N ALA A 67 -2.48 4.27 8.58
CA ALA A 67 -1.75 4.85 7.47
C ALA A 67 -2.31 6.21 7.04
N VAL A 68 -1.48 7.02 6.40
CA VAL A 68 -1.87 8.32 5.83
C VAL A 68 -1.69 8.32 4.32
N VAL A 69 -2.66 8.88 3.61
CA VAL A 69 -2.57 9.09 2.16
C VAL A 69 -1.51 10.16 1.89
N VAL A 70 -0.45 9.80 1.19
CA VAL A 70 0.67 10.70 0.88
C VAL A 70 0.67 11.21 -0.56
N TRP A 71 -0.10 10.57 -1.43
CA TRP A 71 -0.44 11.08 -2.76
C TRP A 71 -1.60 10.29 -3.36
N ARG A 72 -2.34 10.90 -4.29
CA ARG A 72 -3.42 10.25 -5.05
C ARG A 72 -3.25 10.41 -6.56
N ARG A 73 -3.91 9.52 -7.31
CA ARG A 73 -4.13 9.63 -8.74
C ARG A 73 -5.59 9.36 -9.04
N ASP A 74 -6.25 10.34 -9.61
CA ASP A 74 -7.66 10.27 -9.94
C ASP A 74 -7.93 9.40 -11.18
N GLY A 75 -9.12 8.79 -11.23
CA GLY A 75 -9.60 7.93 -12.32
C GLY A 75 -9.57 8.55 -13.71
N GLN A 76 -9.55 9.89 -13.79
CA GLN A 76 -9.61 10.64 -15.04
C GLN A 76 -8.22 10.94 -15.63
N ALA A 77 -7.13 10.64 -14.92
CA ALA A 77 -5.78 10.90 -15.40
C ALA A 77 -5.41 9.91 -16.52
N ALA A 78 -5.39 10.38 -17.78
CA ALA A 78 -5.18 9.57 -18.98
C ALA A 78 -3.77 8.94 -19.08
N THR A 79 -2.81 9.32 -18.25
CA THR A 79 -1.42 8.82 -18.28
C THR A 79 -0.88 8.60 -16.86
N GLY A 80 -0.04 7.58 -16.67
CA GLY A 80 0.74 7.39 -15.44
C GLY A 80 0.50 6.11 -14.63
N GLY A 81 -0.40 5.21 -15.07
CA GLY A 81 -0.71 3.93 -14.40
C GLY A 81 -2.10 3.93 -13.75
N PRO A 82 -2.49 2.87 -13.01
CA PRO A 82 -3.85 2.74 -12.49
C PRO A 82 -4.20 3.87 -11.50
N PRO A 83 -5.47 4.31 -11.44
CA PRO A 83 -5.90 5.25 -10.42
C PRO A 83 -5.83 4.60 -9.03
N GLY A 84 -5.66 5.44 -8.02
CA GLY A 84 -5.52 4.97 -6.65
C GLY A 84 -4.81 5.95 -5.75
N MET A 85 -4.32 5.44 -4.64
CA MET A 85 -3.65 6.23 -3.62
C MET A 85 -2.46 5.49 -3.02
N GLY A 86 -1.39 6.24 -2.77
CA GLY A 86 -0.26 5.76 -1.98
C GLY A 86 -0.49 6.07 -0.52
N LEU A 87 -0.47 5.04 0.33
CA LEU A 87 -0.52 5.18 1.78
C LEU A 87 0.85 4.92 2.38
N LYS A 88 1.23 5.74 3.35
CA LYS A 88 2.41 5.55 4.20
C LYS A 88 1.94 5.05 5.57
N PHE A 89 2.56 3.99 6.09
CA PHE A 89 2.25 3.52 7.44
C PHE A 89 2.67 4.57 8.48
N GLU A 90 1.76 4.88 9.40
CA GLU A 90 1.99 5.71 10.59
C GLU A 90 2.19 4.84 11.84
N ALA A 91 1.41 3.75 11.96
CA ALA A 91 1.57 2.75 13.02
C ALA A 91 1.26 1.34 12.50
N LEU A 92 2.04 0.38 12.95
CA LEU A 92 1.95 -1.03 12.59
C LEU A 92 2.52 -1.84 13.76
N ASP A 93 1.92 -2.99 14.07
CA ASP A 93 2.48 -3.91 15.05
C ASP A 93 3.91 -4.36 14.64
N PRO A 94 4.88 -4.44 15.56
CA PRO A 94 6.25 -4.86 15.23
C PRO A 94 6.35 -6.24 14.56
N ALA A 95 5.48 -7.20 14.91
CA ALA A 95 5.44 -8.51 14.27
C ALA A 95 4.92 -8.39 12.83
N ALA A 96 3.91 -7.54 12.60
CA ALA A 96 3.47 -7.23 11.25
C ALA A 96 4.56 -6.54 10.42
N GLN A 97 5.37 -5.63 11.01
CA GLN A 97 6.52 -5.03 10.33
C GLN A 97 7.54 -6.09 9.90
N ALA A 98 7.86 -7.02 10.80
CA ALA A 98 8.78 -8.11 10.53
C ALA A 98 8.24 -9.06 9.44
N CYS A 99 6.94 -9.35 9.46
CA CYS A 99 6.26 -10.15 8.43
C CYS A 99 6.36 -9.49 7.05
N ILE A 100 6.05 -8.18 6.95
CA ILE A 100 6.18 -7.42 5.69
C ILE A 100 7.62 -7.43 5.20
N ARG A 101 8.60 -7.15 6.08
CA ARG A 101 10.02 -7.15 5.72
C ARG A 101 10.44 -8.50 5.16
N SER A 102 10.13 -9.58 5.87
CA SER A 102 10.50 -10.94 5.47
C SER A 102 9.88 -11.32 4.12
N PHE A 103 8.63 -10.93 3.88
CA PHE A 103 7.97 -11.13 2.61
C PHE A 103 8.62 -10.33 1.48
N VAL A 104 8.91 -9.05 1.71
CA VAL A 104 9.58 -8.18 0.73
C VAL A 104 10.96 -8.73 0.37
N ASP A 105 11.76 -9.09 1.37
CA ASP A 105 13.11 -9.62 1.17
C ASP A 105 13.09 -10.94 0.39
N ARG A 106 12.14 -11.85 0.70
CA ARG A 106 11.96 -13.11 -0.03
C ARG A 106 11.66 -12.88 -1.50
N ILE A 107 10.68 -12.03 -1.83
CA ILE A 107 10.31 -11.73 -3.22
C ILE A 107 11.45 -11.05 -3.98
N LEU A 108 12.29 -10.28 -3.29
CA LEU A 108 13.45 -9.62 -3.90
C LEU A 108 14.65 -10.55 -4.08
N ALA A 109 14.73 -11.65 -3.31
CA ALA A 109 15.76 -12.67 -3.40
C ALA A 109 15.43 -13.76 -4.42
N GLU A 110 14.14 -13.98 -4.70
CA GLU A 110 13.70 -14.84 -5.80
C GLU A 110 14.14 -14.20 -7.14
N PRO A 111 14.98 -14.88 -7.94
CA PRO A 111 15.32 -14.38 -9.26
C PRO A 111 14.04 -14.32 -10.08
N SER A 112 13.77 -13.14 -10.65
CA SER A 112 12.69 -12.98 -11.61
C SER A 112 12.88 -13.99 -12.73
N GLU A 113 12.04 -15.03 -12.79
CA GLU A 113 11.93 -15.85 -14.00
C GLU A 113 11.61 -14.88 -15.15
N GLY A 114 12.53 -14.83 -16.12
CA GLY A 114 12.55 -13.86 -17.21
C GLY A 114 11.45 -14.07 -18.23
#